data_AF-A0A6H9FRL7-F1
#
_entry.id   AF-A0A6H9FRL7-F1
#
_cell.length_a   1.000
_cell.length_b   1.000
_cell.length_c   1.000
_cell.angle_alpha   90.00
_cell.angle_beta   90.00
_cell.angle_gamma   90.00
#
_symmetry.space_group_name_H-M   'P 1'
#
loop_
_entity.id
_entity.type
_entity.pdbx_description
1 polymer ?
#
loop_
_entity_poly.entity_id
_entity_poly.type
_entity_poly.pdbx_seq_one_letter_code
_entity_poly.pdbx_strand_id
1 'polypeptide(L)' 'MILYENIAGNQGSNLAAARWLEGKGYRLYRYRPYRQELLEIESEADLQGILNVIALPEQELRD' A
#
# COMPACT_ATOMS: atom_id res chain seq x y z
N MET A 1 -4.69 10.72 -1.94
CA MET A 1 -3.44 9.89 -1.91
C MET A 1 -2.67 10.04 -0.60
N ILE A 2 -2.27 8.91 0.01
CA ILE A 2 -1.36 8.84 1.18
C ILE A 2 -0.15 7.98 0.80
N LEU A 3 1.06 8.39 1.19
CA LEU A 3 2.29 7.57 1.11
C LEU A 3 2.74 7.27 2.54
N TYR A 4 3.04 6.01 2.84
CA TYR A 4 3.58 5.63 4.14
C TYR A 4 4.68 4.57 4.04
N GLU A 5 5.58 4.58 5.02
CA GLU A 5 6.58 3.53 5.21
C GLU A 5 5.93 2.30 5.87
N ASN A 6 6.01 1.16 5.19
CA ASN A 6 5.52 -0.12 5.63
C ASN A 6 6.56 -0.85 6.50
N ILE A 7 7.12 -0.14 7.49
CA ILE A 7 8.03 -0.70 8.49
C ILE A 7 7.32 -0.78 9.85
N ALA A 8 7.27 -1.97 10.44
CA ALA A 8 6.92 -2.22 11.83
C ALA A 8 8.08 -2.90 12.55
N GLY A 9 8.82 -2.13 13.35
CA GLY A 9 9.91 -2.64 14.17
C GLY A 9 10.99 -3.37 13.36
N ASN A 10 11.56 -4.43 13.95
CA ASN A 10 12.86 -4.95 13.51
C ASN A 10 12.83 -5.80 12.22
N GLN A 11 11.68 -5.99 11.54
CA GLN A 11 11.56 -6.65 10.22
C GLN A 11 10.11 -6.87 9.70
N GLY A 12 9.07 -6.39 10.39
CA GLY A 12 7.68 -6.65 10.01
C GLY A 12 7.08 -5.59 9.08
N SER A 13 6.10 -5.97 8.27
CA SER A 13 5.22 -5.03 7.57
C SER A 13 4.32 -4.28 8.57
N ASN A 14 4.00 -3.03 8.29
CA ASN A 14 3.04 -2.24 9.06
C ASN A 14 1.59 -2.61 8.69
N LEU A 15 1.20 -3.83 9.06
CA LEU A 15 -0.15 -4.36 8.81
C LEU A 15 -1.25 -3.53 9.48
N ALA A 16 -0.94 -2.86 10.60
CA ALA A 16 -1.89 -1.99 11.29
C ALA A 16 -2.27 -0.78 10.43
N ALA A 17 -1.28 -0.12 9.78
CA ALA A 17 -1.54 0.98 8.87
C ALA A 17 -2.29 0.51 7.61
N ALA A 18 -1.88 -0.62 7.03
CA ALA A 18 -2.54 -1.21 5.86
C ALA A 18 -4.04 -1.46 6.12
N ARG A 19 -4.36 -2.23 7.16
CA ARG A 19 -5.75 -2.56 7.54
C ARG A 19 -6.58 -1.33 7.88
N TRP A 20 -5.98 -0.33 8.53
CA TRP A 20 -6.69 0.91 8.84
C TRP A 20 -7.06 1.68 7.57
N LEU A 21 -6.15 1.78 6.61
CA LEU A 21 -6.39 2.47 5.33
C LEU A 21 -7.43 1.73 4.48
N GLU A 22 -7.34 0.40 4.38
CA GLU A 22 -8.33 -0.43 3.70
C GLU A 22 -9.73 -0.26 4.31
N GLY A 23 -9.82 -0.28 5.65
CA GLY A 23 -11.08 0.00 6.36
C GLY A 23 -11.63 1.42 6.17
N LYS A 24 -10.84 2.35 5.63
CA LYS A 24 -11.25 3.70 5.23
C LYS A 24 -11.61 3.81 3.73
N GLY A 25 -11.63 2.70 3.00
CA GLY A 25 -11.93 2.67 1.56
C GLY A 25 -10.76 3.07 0.69
N TYR A 26 -9.52 2.83 1.14
CA TYR A 26 -8.33 2.98 0.31
C TYR A 26 -7.91 1.64 -0.27
N ARG A 27 -7.40 1.65 -1.50
CA ARG A 27 -6.67 0.55 -2.11
C ARG A 27 -5.17 0.83 -2.02
N LEU A 28 -4.40 -0.21 -1.80
CA LEU A 28 -2.96 -0.12 -1.54
C LEU A 28 -2.16 -0.49 -2.79
N TYR A 29 -1.09 0.24 -3.03
CA TYR A 29 -0.25 0.11 -4.20
C TYR A 29 1.23 0.19 -3.86
N ARG A 30 2.06 -0.43 -4.69
CA ARG A 30 3.49 -0.16 -4.80
C ARG A 30 3.82 0.41 -6.17
N TYR A 31 4.80 1.29 -6.22
CA TYR A 31 5.30 1.80 -7.49
C TYR A 31 6.40 0.90 -8.05
N ARG A 32 6.31 0.54 -9.34
CA ARG A 32 7.40 -0.11 -10.10
C ARG A 32 8.10 0.92 -10.98
N PRO A 33 9.27 1.47 -10.59
CA PRO A 33 9.91 2.57 -11.31
C PRO A 33 10.24 2.26 -12.77
N TYR A 34 10.77 1.06 -13.04
CA TYR A 34 11.16 0.66 -14.40
C TYR A 34 9.98 0.60 -15.39
N ARG A 35 8.78 0.31 -14.89
CA ARG A 35 7.55 0.21 -15.70
C ARG A 35 6.64 1.42 -15.55
N GLN A 36 7.00 2.36 -14.68
CA GLN A 36 6.21 3.56 -14.34
C GLN A 36 4.75 3.26 -14.01
N GLU A 37 4.50 2.14 -13.31
CA GLU A 37 3.14 1.68 -13.02
C GLU A 37 2.94 1.48 -11.51
N LEU A 38 1.70 1.70 -11.07
CA LEU A 38 1.23 1.31 -9.75
C LEU A 38 0.72 -0.12 -9.83
N LEU A 39 1.24 -0.98 -8.97
CA LEU A 39 0.67 -2.30 -8.76
C LEU A 39 -0.11 -2.32 -7.48
N GLU A 40 -1.31 -2.86 -7.58
CA GLU A 40 -2.11 -3.15 -6.41
C GLU A 40 -1.43 -4.20 -5.53
N ILE A 41 -1.61 -4.03 -4.22
CA ILE A 41 -1.25 -4.96 -3.18
C ILE A 41 -2.55 -5.69 -2.83
N GLU A 42 -2.68 -6.93 -3.27
CA GLU A 42 -3.92 -7.71 -3.14
C GLU A 42 -3.96 -8.53 -1.84
N SER A 43 -2.81 -8.69 -1.17
CA SER A 43 -2.71 -9.45 0.06
C SER A 43 -1.69 -8.89 1.04
N GLU A 44 -1.85 -9.20 2.32
CA GLU A 44 -0.85 -8.86 3.36
C GLU A 44 0.52 -9.49 3.10
N ALA A 45 0.57 -10.64 2.41
CA ALA A 45 1.81 -11.29 2.04
C ALA A 45 2.62 -10.44 1.04
N ASP A 46 1.94 -9.70 0.16
CA ASP A 46 2.58 -8.80 -0.79
C ASP A 46 3.24 -7.61 -0.11
N LEU A 47 2.80 -7.22 1.08
CA LEU A 47 3.44 -6.16 1.88
C LEU A 47 4.85 -6.56 2.34
N GLN A 48 5.17 -7.86 2.40
CA GLN A 48 6.47 -8.31 2.87
C GLN A 48 7.59 -7.81 1.95
N GLY A 49 8.56 -7.08 2.53
CA GLY A 49 9.69 -6.53 1.77
C GLY A 49 9.36 -5.29 0.93
N ILE A 50 8.14 -4.74 1.02
CA ILE A 50 7.79 -3.43 0.46
C ILE A 50 8.08 -2.36 1.51
N LEU A 51 8.95 -1.42 1.19
CA LEU A 51 9.22 -0.25 2.05
C LEU A 51 8.12 0.80 1.95
N ASN A 52 7.72 1.17 0.75
CA ASN A 52 6.81 2.28 0.51
C ASN A 52 5.49 1.78 -0.06
N VAL A 53 4.39 2.17 0.59
CA VAL A 53 3.02 1.85 0.15
C VAL A 53 2.26 3.13 -0.12
N ILE A 54 1.61 3.17 -1.28
CA ILE A 54 0.76 4.26 -1.74
C ILE A 54 -0.69 3.83 -1.54
N ALA A 55 -1.46 4.62 -0.81
CA ALA A 55 -2.89 4.40 -0.61
C ALA A 55 -3.69 5.42 -1.43
N LEU A 56 -4.58 4.93 -2.29
CA LEU A 56 -5.49 5.73 -3.10
C LEU A 56 -6.93 5.44 -2.67
N PRO A 57 -7.78 6.45 -2.45
CA PRO A 57 -9.18 6.21 -2.13
C PRO A 57 -9.88 5.56 -3.33
N GLU A 58 -10.78 4.61 -3.08
CA GLU A 58 -11.53 3.91 -4.14
C GLU A 58 -12.29 4.86 -5.08
N GLN A 59 -12.65 6.04 -4.59
CA GLN A 59 -13.36 7.08 -5.34
C GLN A 59 -12.47 7.75 -6.39
N GLU A 60 -11.15 7.82 -6.18
CA GLU A 60 -10.18 8.35 -7.17
C GLU A 60 -9.85 7.31 -8.26
N LEU A 61 -10.33 6.07 -8.13
CA LEU A 61 -10.07 4.96 -9.06
C LEU A 61 -11.25 4.67 -10.01
N ARG A 62 -12.36 5.40 -9.85
CA ARG A 62 -13.52 5.35 -10.76
C ARG A 62 -13.47 6.59 -11.64
N ASP A 63 -13.00 6.40 -12.87
CA ASP A 63 -13.21 7.38 -13.96
C ASP A 63 -14.71 7.47 -14.29
#